data_AF-A0A7R9J048-F1
#
_entry.id   AF-A0A7R9J048-F1
#
_cell.length_a   1.000
_cell.length_b   1.000
_cell.length_c   1.000
_cell.angle_alpha   90.00
_cell.angle_beta   90.00
_cell.angle_gamma   90.00
#
_symmetry.space_group_name_H-M   'P 1'
#
loop_
_entity.id
_entity.type
_entity.pdbx_description
1 polymer ?
#
loop_
_entity_poly.entity_id
_entity_poly.type
_entity_poly.pdbx_seq_one_letter_code
_entity_poly.pdbx_strand_id
1 'polypeptide(L)'
;YSENTCVVCFKDVTIYSIGDCDHPVCYDCSTRMRVLCRQNECPICRQDLPKVIFTKEVRPFRDLNNYTYLMDKKFKICFESAAIQTAYNKLLEHICLLCASRPAFRTFQNLKDHMKKEHELQYCNLCVDNLKRELLLIYSSSFSLVLARLSFTSFQTHWFTEKLWNRRESNSILPDIGPENLEF
;
A
#
# COMPACT_ATOMS: atom_id res chain seq x y z
N TYR A 1 6.26 21.79 -3.42
CA TYR A 1 6.67 20.39 -3.29
C TYR A 1 6.64 20.06 -1.82
N SER A 2 5.76 19.17 -1.37
CA SER A 2 5.81 18.69 0.01
C SER A 2 7.06 17.81 0.16
N GLU A 3 7.85 18.03 1.21
CA GLU A 3 9.07 17.26 1.48
C GLU A 3 8.78 15.77 1.78
N ASN A 4 7.50 15.41 1.93
CA ASN A 4 7.02 14.07 2.31
C ASN A 4 6.45 13.25 1.15
N THR A 5 6.85 13.48 -0.11
CA THR A 5 6.35 12.68 -1.25
C THR A 5 7.30 11.54 -1.62
N CYS A 6 6.77 10.34 -1.84
CA CYS A 6 7.54 9.17 -2.26
C CYS A 6 8.01 9.30 -3.72
N VAL A 7 9.30 9.14 -3.98
CA VAL A 7 9.85 9.20 -5.35
C VAL A 7 9.44 8.03 -6.26
N VAL A 8 8.94 6.92 -5.68
CA VAL A 8 8.55 5.71 -6.44
C VAL A 8 7.09 5.79 -6.90
N CYS A 9 6.19 6.29 -6.05
CA CYS A 9 4.76 6.32 -6.35
C CYS A 9 4.15 7.73 -6.38
N PHE A 10 4.92 8.77 -6.08
CA PHE A 10 4.52 10.18 -6.06
C PHE A 10 3.32 10.48 -5.14
N LYS A 11 3.16 9.70 -4.07
CA LYS A 11 2.15 9.92 -3.01
C LYS A 11 2.79 10.46 -1.75
N ASP A 12 2.02 11.17 -0.95
CA ASP A 12 2.45 11.59 0.37
C ASP A 12 2.72 10.39 1.29
N VAL A 13 3.73 10.56 2.14
CA VAL A 13 4.31 9.49 2.96
C VAL A 13 4.13 9.82 4.43
N THR A 14 3.45 8.92 5.13
CA THR A 14 3.29 8.96 6.59
C THR A 14 4.17 7.93 7.30
N ILE A 15 4.58 6.88 6.56
CA ILE A 15 5.45 5.81 7.03
C ILE A 15 6.50 5.53 5.95
N TYR A 16 7.75 5.65 6.35
CA TYR A 16 8.93 5.38 5.54
C TYR A 16 9.46 3.98 5.82
N SER A 17 10.16 3.44 4.84
CA SER A 17 10.94 2.21 4.88
C SER A 17 12.39 2.58 4.66
N ILE A 18 13.23 2.39 5.67
CA ILE A 18 14.67 2.66 5.61
C ILE A 18 15.44 1.33 5.62
N GLY A 19 16.36 1.16 4.67
CA GLY A 19 17.32 0.05 4.63
C GLY A 19 18.74 0.54 4.85
N ASP A 20 19.72 -0.36 4.89
CA ASP A 20 21.15 -0.04 5.09
C ASP A 20 21.76 0.88 4.02
N CYS A 21 21.08 1.08 2.89
CA CYS A 21 21.42 2.07 1.87
C CYS A 21 20.91 3.50 2.15
N ASP A 22 20.25 3.73 3.29
CA ASP A 22 19.70 5.03 3.77
C ASP A 22 18.69 5.73 2.85
N HIS A 23 18.26 5.11 1.76
CA HIS A 23 17.26 5.65 0.84
C HIS A 23 15.83 5.54 1.42
N PRO A 24 15.12 6.67 1.66
CA PRO A 24 13.75 6.63 2.14
C PRO A 24 12.76 6.28 1.02
N VAL A 25 11.89 5.31 1.29
CA VAL A 25 10.81 4.88 0.38
C VAL A 25 9.53 4.73 1.20
N CYS A 26 8.36 5.02 0.66
CA CYS A 26 7.13 4.75 1.41
C CYS A 26 6.94 3.25 1.69
N TYR A 27 6.32 2.94 2.83
CA TYR A 27 6.12 1.56 3.26
C TYR A 27 5.24 0.75 2.28
N ASP A 28 4.28 1.37 1.57
CA ASP A 28 3.50 0.73 0.50
C ASP A 28 4.39 0.19 -0.63
N CYS A 29 5.33 1.02 -1.12
CA CYS A 29 6.22 0.62 -2.21
C CYS A 29 7.18 -0.47 -1.76
N SER A 30 7.78 -0.30 -0.57
CA SER A 30 8.66 -1.32 0.01
C SER A 30 7.94 -2.66 0.23
N THR A 31 6.72 -2.61 0.78
CA THR A 31 5.86 -3.80 0.98
C THR A 31 5.54 -4.47 -0.34
N ARG A 32 5.15 -3.71 -1.38
CA ARG A 32 4.86 -4.27 -2.69
C ARG A 32 6.07 -5.01 -3.28
N MET A 33 7.25 -4.40 -3.23
CA MET A 33 8.48 -5.02 -3.75
C MET A 33 8.83 -6.31 -2.99
N ARG A 34 8.87 -6.25 -1.65
CA ARG A 34 9.28 -7.38 -0.82
C ARG A 34 8.25 -8.50 -0.76
N VAL A 35 6.99 -8.16 -0.57
CA VAL A 35 5.92 -9.13 -0.29
C VAL A 35 5.34 -9.70 -1.58
N LEU A 36 4.97 -8.82 -2.51
CA LEU A 36 4.25 -9.23 -3.73
C LEU A 36 5.22 -9.59 -4.87
N CYS A 37 6.25 -8.77 -5.09
CA CYS A 37 7.24 -9.00 -6.16
C CYS A 37 8.37 -9.94 -5.74
N ARG A 38 8.53 -10.24 -4.44
CA ARG A 38 9.60 -11.09 -3.89
C ARG A 38 11.01 -10.55 -4.19
N GLN A 39 11.13 -9.23 -4.24
CA GLN A 39 12.39 -8.51 -4.49
C GLN A 39 12.76 -7.71 -3.24
N ASN A 40 13.95 -7.97 -2.71
CA ASN A 40 14.46 -7.30 -1.51
C ASN A 40 15.35 -6.10 -1.84
N GLU A 41 15.48 -5.75 -3.12
CA GLU A 41 16.32 -4.64 -3.57
C GLU A 41 15.68 -3.28 -3.25
N CYS A 42 16.52 -2.28 -3.00
CA CYS A 42 16.10 -0.90 -2.91
C CYS A 42 15.56 -0.43 -4.26
N PRO A 43 14.34 0.13 -4.36
CA PRO A 43 13.80 0.61 -5.63
C PRO A 43 14.52 1.86 -6.16
N ILE A 44 15.37 2.50 -5.35
CA ILE A 44 16.16 3.67 -5.76
C ILE A 44 17.53 3.23 -6.28
N CYS A 45 18.34 2.55 -5.46
CA CYS A 45 19.72 2.22 -5.80
C CYS A 45 19.97 0.75 -6.21
N ARG A 46 18.94 -0.10 -6.16
CA ARG A 46 19.00 -1.55 -6.47
C ARG A 46 19.93 -2.39 -5.58
N GLN A 47 20.47 -1.83 -4.51
CA GLN A 47 21.18 -2.61 -3.49
C GLN A 47 20.24 -3.63 -2.87
N ASP A 48 20.67 -4.88 -2.73
CA ASP A 48 19.92 -5.89 -1.96
C ASP A 48 19.88 -5.48 -0.49
N LEU A 49 18.68 -5.39 0.07
CA LEU A 49 18.46 -4.94 1.43
C LEU A 49 18.04 -6.15 2.29
N PRO A 50 18.92 -6.72 3.12
CA PRO A 50 18.61 -7.91 3.91
C PRO A 50 17.53 -7.65 4.96
N LYS A 51 17.32 -6.38 5.33
CA LYS A 51 16.31 -5.92 6.29
C LYS A 51 15.92 -4.47 6.00
N VAL A 52 14.68 -4.11 6.31
CA VAL A 52 14.21 -2.71 6.36
C VAL A 52 13.49 -2.44 7.67
N ILE A 53 13.48 -1.17 8.08
CA ILE A 53 12.78 -0.68 9.25
C ILE A 53 11.71 0.31 8.80
N PHE A 54 10.47 0.08 9.20
CA PHE A 54 9.36 1.00 8.96
C PHE A 54 9.23 1.97 10.13
N THR A 55 9.24 3.26 9.82
CA THR A 55 9.30 4.37 10.79
C THR A 55 8.51 5.58 10.29
N LYS A 56 8.08 6.46 11.19
CA LYS A 56 7.45 7.74 10.81
C LYS A 56 8.45 8.83 10.42
N GLU A 57 9.70 8.69 10.85
CA GLU A 57 10.74 9.71 10.68
C GLU A 57 11.89 9.18 9.84
N VAL A 58 12.36 9.99 8.88
CA VAL A 58 13.53 9.63 8.08
C VAL A 58 14.79 9.86 8.92
N ARG A 59 15.45 8.78 9.29
CA ARG A 59 16.72 8.78 10.04
C ARG A 59 17.67 7.75 9.43
N PRO A 60 19.00 7.93 9.57
CA PRO A 60 19.96 6.93 9.13
C PRO A 60 19.67 5.55 9.71
N PHE A 61 19.82 4.51 8.89
CA PHE A 61 19.55 3.13 9.26
C PHE A 61 20.34 2.70 10.49
N ARG A 62 21.59 3.15 10.63
CA ARG A 62 22.42 2.86 11.80
C ARG A 62 21.77 3.30 13.11
N ASP A 63 21.03 4.41 13.11
CA ASP A 63 20.43 4.98 14.31
C ASP A 63 19.14 4.21 14.66
N LEU A 64 18.39 3.83 13.63
CA LEU A 64 17.19 2.99 13.75
C LEU A 64 17.56 1.56 14.19
N ASN A 65 18.66 1.00 13.67
CA ASN A 65 19.03 -0.40 13.89
C ASN A 65 19.53 -0.71 15.31
N ASN A 66 19.68 0.31 16.17
CA ASN A 66 20.12 0.15 17.56
C ASN A 66 19.03 -0.40 18.49
N TYR A 67 17.79 -0.48 18.03
CA TYR A 67 16.63 -0.89 18.83
C TYR A 67 16.11 -2.28 18.45
N THR A 68 15.51 -2.96 19.43
CA THR A 68 14.79 -4.21 19.21
C THR A 68 13.34 -3.91 18.81
N TYR A 69 12.98 -4.25 17.57
CA TYR A 69 11.65 -4.01 17.02
C TYR A 69 10.82 -5.28 16.86
N LEU A 70 9.49 -5.12 16.81
CA LEU A 70 8.60 -6.13 16.27
C LEU A 70 8.98 -6.38 14.81
N MET A 71 8.95 -7.64 14.36
CA MET A 71 9.45 -8.00 13.03
C MET A 71 8.57 -9.05 12.35
N ASP A 72 8.28 -8.82 11.08
CA ASP A 72 7.91 -9.87 10.14
C ASP A 72 9.17 -10.63 9.70
N LYS A 73 9.37 -11.82 10.28
CA LYS A 73 10.56 -12.66 10.03
C LYS A 73 10.63 -13.19 8.60
N LYS A 74 9.49 -13.30 7.90
CA LYS A 74 9.38 -13.86 6.56
C LYS A 74 9.85 -12.85 5.52
N PHE A 75 9.48 -11.58 5.69
CA PHE A 75 9.81 -10.51 4.75
C PHE A 75 10.95 -9.58 5.23
N LYS A 76 11.48 -9.84 6.43
CA LYS A 76 12.59 -9.09 7.05
C LYS A 76 12.25 -7.61 7.22
N ILE A 77 11.04 -7.34 7.68
CA ILE A 77 10.52 -5.99 7.93
C ILE A 77 10.41 -5.79 9.44
N CYS A 78 11.09 -4.77 9.96
CA CYS A 78 10.94 -4.29 11.34
C CYS A 78 9.94 -3.15 11.43
N PHE A 79 9.24 -3.04 12.55
CA PHE A 79 8.28 -1.97 12.81
C PHE A 79 8.71 -1.18 14.03
N GLU A 80 8.90 0.13 13.87
CA GLU A 80 9.25 1.03 14.97
C GLU A 80 8.17 1.10 16.05
N SER A 81 6.90 0.90 15.68
CA SER A 81 5.78 0.88 16.61
C SER A 81 4.72 -0.15 16.22
N ALA A 82 3.90 -0.56 17.20
CA ALA A 82 2.75 -1.43 16.96
C ALA A 82 1.74 -0.83 15.97
N ALA A 83 1.57 0.50 15.98
CA ALA A 83 0.70 1.20 15.03
C ALA A 83 1.15 1.01 13.57
N ILE A 84 2.47 1.07 13.32
CA ILE A 84 3.05 0.82 11.99
C ILE A 84 2.85 -0.64 11.58
N GLN A 85 3.02 -1.59 12.51
CA GLN A 85 2.73 -3.00 12.22
C GLN A 85 1.26 -3.22 11.84
N THR A 86 0.32 -2.59 12.57
CA THR A 86 -1.11 -2.65 12.23
C THR A 86 -1.39 -2.07 10.85
N ALA A 87 -0.78 -0.94 10.50
CA ALA A 87 -0.90 -0.35 9.16
C ALA A 87 -0.36 -1.28 8.06
N TYR A 88 0.80 -1.92 8.29
CA TYR A 88 1.36 -2.93 7.39
C TYR A 88 0.44 -4.15 7.24
N ASN A 89 -0.11 -4.68 8.33
CA ASN A 89 -1.03 -5.82 8.27
C ASN A 89 -2.29 -5.47 7.47
N LYS A 90 -2.87 -4.28 7.71
CA LYS A 90 -4.03 -3.76 6.97
C LYS A 90 -3.74 -3.62 5.47
N LEU A 91 -2.51 -3.26 5.09
CA LEU A 91 -2.10 -3.18 3.69
C LEU A 91 -2.14 -4.54 2.98
N LEU A 92 -1.97 -5.65 3.72
CA LEU A 92 -1.98 -7.02 3.20
C LEU A 92 -3.36 -7.68 3.20
N GLU A 93 -4.38 -7.04 3.77
CA GLU A 93 -5.73 -7.60 3.82
C GLU A 93 -6.39 -7.60 2.43
N HIS A 94 -7.04 -8.71 2.10
CA HIS A 94 -7.84 -8.81 0.88
C HIS A 94 -9.24 -8.26 1.13
N ILE A 95 -9.45 -6.96 0.97
CA ILE A 95 -10.75 -6.30 1.19
C ILE A 95 -11.44 -5.97 -0.13
N CYS A 96 -12.77 -5.98 -0.13
CA CYS A 96 -13.54 -5.37 -1.21
C CYS A 96 -13.67 -3.87 -0.96
N LEU A 97 -13.29 -3.05 -1.94
CA LEU A 97 -13.39 -1.60 -1.83
C LEU A 97 -14.81 -1.06 -2.09
N LEU A 98 -15.69 -1.88 -2.68
CA LEU A 98 -17.07 -1.52 -2.99
C LEU A 98 -18.03 -1.88 -1.85
N CYS A 99 -17.77 -2.98 -1.14
CA CYS A 99 -18.55 -3.41 0.02
C CYS A 99 -17.90 -2.95 1.33
N ALA A 100 -18.24 -1.74 1.80
CA ALA A 100 -17.65 -1.15 3.00
C ALA A 100 -17.86 -1.95 4.29
N SER A 101 -18.95 -2.72 4.39
CA SER A 101 -19.32 -3.48 5.59
C SER A 101 -18.80 -4.92 5.59
N ARG A 102 -18.12 -5.36 4.53
CA ARG A 102 -17.68 -6.76 4.40
C ARG A 102 -16.30 -6.95 5.03
N PRO A 103 -16.09 -8.00 5.85
CA PRO A 103 -14.78 -8.29 6.41
C PRO A 103 -13.78 -8.71 5.32
N ALA A 104 -12.49 -8.63 5.65
CA ALA A 104 -11.41 -9.10 4.79
C ALA A 104 -11.59 -10.57 4.40
N PHE A 105 -11.31 -10.88 3.14
CA PHE A 105 -11.29 -12.23 2.61
C PHE A 105 -10.01 -12.95 3.03
N ARG A 106 -10.12 -14.25 3.30
CA ARG A 106 -8.97 -15.07 3.71
C ARG A 106 -7.92 -15.23 2.61
N THR A 107 -8.33 -15.20 1.35
CA THR A 107 -7.45 -15.37 0.20
C THR A 107 -7.82 -14.38 -0.90
N PHE A 108 -6.82 -14.02 -1.71
CA PHE A 108 -7.05 -13.20 -2.91
C PHE A 108 -8.05 -13.87 -3.88
N GLN A 109 -8.06 -15.21 -3.97
CA GLN A 109 -9.04 -15.92 -4.80
C GLN A 109 -10.48 -15.69 -4.33
N ASN A 110 -10.73 -15.68 -3.02
CA ASN A 110 -12.08 -15.40 -2.51
C ASN A 110 -12.50 -13.95 -2.80
N LEU A 111 -11.57 -12.99 -2.73
CA LEU A 111 -11.84 -11.61 -3.15
C LEU A 111 -12.14 -11.56 -4.66
N LYS A 112 -11.37 -12.24 -5.50
CA LYS A 112 -11.59 -12.31 -6.95
C LYS A 112 -12.96 -12.90 -7.31
N ASP A 113 -13.33 -13.99 -6.67
CA ASP A 113 -14.65 -14.61 -6.87
C ASP A 113 -15.78 -13.69 -6.44
N HIS A 114 -15.60 -12.97 -5.33
CA HIS A 114 -16.55 -11.97 -4.86
C HIS A 114 -16.70 -10.80 -5.85
N MET A 115 -15.60 -10.21 -6.32
CA MET A 115 -15.65 -9.12 -7.30
C MET A 115 -16.37 -9.55 -8.58
N LYS A 116 -16.14 -10.79 -9.03
CA LYS A 116 -16.80 -11.34 -10.21
C LYS A 116 -18.30 -11.56 -9.99
N LYS A 117 -18.70 -12.09 -8.83
CA LYS A 117 -20.10 -12.43 -8.55
C LYS A 117 -20.97 -11.23 -8.19
N GLU A 118 -20.47 -10.35 -7.34
CA GLU A 118 -21.26 -9.25 -6.75
C GLU A 118 -21.09 -7.93 -7.51
N HIS A 119 -20.03 -7.78 -8.30
CA HIS A 119 -19.71 -6.54 -8.98
C HIS A 119 -19.49 -6.71 -10.49
N GLU A 120 -19.55 -7.94 -11.02
CA GLU A 120 -19.27 -8.25 -12.42
C GLU A 120 -17.90 -7.73 -12.89
N LEU A 121 -16.97 -7.56 -11.95
CA LEU A 121 -15.62 -7.06 -12.16
C LEU A 121 -14.61 -8.18 -12.01
N GLN A 122 -13.65 -8.25 -12.92
CA GLN A 122 -12.62 -9.29 -12.89
C GLN A 122 -11.23 -8.68 -12.84
N TYR A 123 -10.37 -9.24 -11.98
CA TYR A 123 -8.94 -8.89 -12.00
C TYR A 123 -8.29 -9.41 -13.28
N CYS A 124 -7.48 -8.58 -13.92
CA CYS A 124 -6.65 -9.02 -15.05
C CYS A 124 -5.58 -10.02 -14.58
N ASN A 125 -5.66 -11.28 -15.01
CA ASN A 125 -4.68 -12.32 -14.65
C ASN A 125 -3.25 -11.88 -14.97
N LEU A 126 -3.01 -11.36 -16.18
CA LEU A 126 -1.67 -10.88 -16.59
C LEU A 126 -1.12 -9.80 -15.66
N CYS A 127 -1.97 -8.89 -15.17
CA CYS A 127 -1.55 -7.82 -14.28
C CYS A 127 -1.32 -8.31 -12.85
N VAL A 128 -2.16 -9.23 -12.36
CA VAL A 128 -1.98 -9.87 -11.06
C VAL A 128 -0.69 -10.70 -11.07
N ASP A 129 -0.42 -11.43 -12.15
CA ASP A 129 0.73 -12.33 -12.22
C ASP A 129 2.04 -11.55 -12.42
N ASN A 130 2.06 -10.57 -13.33
CA ASN A 130 3.30 -9.91 -13.75
C ASN A 130 3.52 -8.53 -13.10
N LEU A 131 2.47 -7.75 -12.87
CA LEU A 131 2.60 -6.40 -12.31
C LEU A 131 2.35 -6.36 -10.80
N LYS A 132 1.79 -7.45 -10.23
CA LYS A 132 1.41 -7.54 -8.82
C LYS A 132 0.57 -6.33 -8.38
N ARG A 133 -0.30 -5.84 -9.27
CA ARG A 133 -1.21 -4.71 -9.02
C ARG A 133 -2.62 -5.25 -8.85
N GLU A 134 -3.14 -5.17 -7.62
CA GLU A 134 -4.53 -5.51 -7.28
C GLU A 134 -5.55 -4.43 -7.72
N LEU A 135 -5.22 -3.58 -8.70
CA LEU A 135 -6.03 -2.38 -9.03
C LEU A 135 -6.58 -2.35 -10.47
N LEU A 136 -6.42 -3.43 -11.25
CA LEU A 136 -6.96 -3.48 -12.61
C LEU A 136 -8.14 -4.44 -12.66
N LEU A 137 -9.33 -3.86 -12.46
CA LEU A 137 -10.62 -4.50 -12.66
C LEU A 137 -11.08 -4.24 -14.10
N ILE A 138 -11.28 -5.30 -14.87
CA ILE A 138 -11.85 -5.26 -16.22
C ILE A 138 -13.34 -5.56 -16.07
N TYR A 139 -14.20 -4.69 -16.60
CA TYR A 139 -15.64 -4.90 -16.70
C TYR A 139 -15.94 -5.79 -17.91
N SER A 140 -16.76 -6.83 -17.73
CA SER A 140 -17.19 -7.68 -18.84
C SER A 140 -18.66 -7.44 -19.15
N SER A 141 -18.94 -6.53 -20.08
CA SER A 141 -20.18 -6.62 -20.86
C SER A 141 -19.83 -6.62 -22.34
N SER A 142 -20.37 -7.61 -23.03
CA SER A 142 -20.21 -7.86 -24.46
C SER A 142 -20.85 -6.71 -25.25
N PHE A 143 -20.05 -5.72 -25.64
CA PHE A 143 -20.05 -5.03 -26.94
C PHE A 143 -19.13 -3.79 -26.82
N SER A 144 -18.21 -3.67 -27.77
CA SER A 144 -17.33 -2.52 -28.03
C SER A 144 -16.09 -2.39 -27.12
N LEU A 145 -14.95 -2.60 -27.77
CA LEU A 145 -13.61 -2.20 -27.36
C LEU A 145 -13.60 -0.75 -26.83
N VAL A 146 -13.56 -0.55 -25.51
CA VAL A 146 -13.11 0.73 -24.94
C VAL A 146 -11.67 0.55 -24.51
N LEU A 147 -10.79 1.10 -25.34
CA LEU A 147 -9.36 1.26 -25.12
C LEU A 147 -9.09 1.99 -23.80
N ALA A 148 -8.88 1.26 -22.70
CA ALA A 148 -8.18 1.79 -21.53
C ALA A 148 -6.66 1.59 -21.71
N ARG A 149 -6.11 2.12 -22.81
CA ARG A 149 -4.66 2.27 -22.99
C ARG A 149 -4.39 3.69 -23.47
N LEU A 150 -3.85 4.50 -22.56
CA LEU A 150 -2.88 5.56 -22.80
C LEU A 150 -2.96 6.23 -24.18
N SER A 151 -3.82 7.24 -24.29
CA SER A 151 -3.47 8.44 -25.04
C SER A 151 -3.65 9.62 -24.12
N PHE A 152 -2.53 10.29 -23.86
CA PHE A 152 -2.43 11.64 -23.31
C PHE A 152 -3.57 12.52 -23.85
N THR A 153 -4.43 13.03 -22.97
CA THR A 153 -4.87 14.43 -22.83
C THR A 153 -6.15 14.47 -22.00
N SER A 154 -6.07 15.16 -20.86
CA SER A 154 -7.09 15.97 -20.16
C SER A 154 -8.58 15.57 -20.18
N PHE A 155 -9.19 15.66 -18.99
CA PHE A 155 -10.62 15.62 -18.64
C PHE A 155 -11.26 14.26 -18.33
N GLN A 156 -11.72 14.17 -17.07
CA GLN A 156 -12.66 13.20 -16.48
C GLN A 156 -12.13 11.81 -16.06
N THR A 157 -11.14 11.80 -15.15
CA THR A 157 -10.91 10.66 -14.23
C THR A 157 -11.36 10.94 -12.78
N HIS A 158 -11.93 12.11 -12.50
CA HIS A 158 -12.18 12.54 -11.12
C HIS A 158 -13.09 11.58 -10.33
N TRP A 159 -14.08 10.91 -10.94
CA TRP A 159 -15.13 10.26 -10.14
C TRP A 159 -14.78 8.86 -9.58
N PHE A 160 -14.00 8.04 -10.29
CA PHE A 160 -13.76 6.63 -9.90
C PHE A 160 -12.46 6.43 -9.11
N THR A 161 -11.40 7.19 -9.43
CA THR A 161 -10.16 7.17 -8.67
C THR A 161 -10.26 7.93 -7.35
N GLU A 162 -11.00 9.04 -7.27
CA GLU A 162 -11.21 9.73 -5.99
C GLU A 162 -12.00 8.87 -5.00
N LYS A 163 -13.08 8.18 -5.41
CA LYS A 163 -13.87 7.38 -4.47
C LYS A 163 -13.15 6.14 -3.94
N LEU A 164 -12.31 5.49 -4.73
CA LEU A 164 -11.53 4.32 -4.30
C LEU A 164 -10.26 4.71 -3.53
N TRP A 165 -9.65 5.85 -3.85
CA TRP A 165 -8.47 6.37 -3.16
C TRP A 165 -8.85 7.10 -1.85
N ASN A 166 -9.82 8.04 -1.88
CA ASN A 166 -10.33 8.72 -0.69
C ASN A 166 -10.96 7.74 0.32
N ARG A 167 -11.47 6.58 -0.11
CA ARG A 167 -12.01 5.55 0.81
C ARG A 167 -10.92 4.73 1.51
N ARG A 168 -9.70 4.68 0.94
CA ARG A 168 -8.52 4.11 1.61
C ARG A 168 -7.98 5.07 2.68
N GLU A 169 -8.08 6.38 2.46
CA GLU A 169 -7.67 7.45 3.41
C GLU A 169 -8.73 7.75 4.49
N SER A 170 -10.03 7.67 4.18
CA SER A 170 -11.11 7.87 5.17
C SER A 170 -11.29 6.69 6.13
N ASN A 171 -10.69 5.54 5.85
CA ASN A 171 -10.54 4.43 6.81
C ASN A 171 -9.27 4.55 7.68
N SER A 172 -8.58 5.70 7.65
CA SER A 172 -7.48 6.09 8.55
C SER A 172 -7.83 7.32 9.39
N ILE A 173 -9.06 7.44 9.87
CA ILE A 173 -9.38 8.34 10.98
C ILE A 173 -8.90 7.66 12.26
N LEU A 174 -7.72 8.08 12.74
CA LEU A 174 -7.36 7.93 14.16
C LEU A 174 -8.38 8.75 14.98
N PRO A 175 -8.86 8.27 16.14
CA PRO A 175 -9.63 9.11 17.03
C PRO A 175 -8.78 10.29 17.49
N ASP A 176 -9.34 11.48 17.36
CA ASP A 176 -8.83 12.74 17.85
C ASP A 176 -8.70 12.65 19.37
N ILE A 177 -7.47 12.58 19.90
CA ILE A 177 -7.21 12.76 21.33
C ILE A 177 -6.84 14.24 21.50
N GLY A 178 -7.87 15.05 21.70
CA GLY A 178 -7.72 16.43 22.14
C GLY A 178 -7.09 16.48 23.55
N PRO A 179 -6.37 17.57 23.89
CA PRO A 179 -5.68 17.69 25.17
C PRO A 179 -6.64 18.23 26.23
N GLU A 180 -7.33 17.35 26.94
CA GLU A 180 -7.98 17.72 28.20
C GLU A 180 -7.72 16.63 29.24
N ASN A 181 -6.87 16.97 30.22
CA ASN A 181 -6.98 16.67 31.66
C ASN A 181 -5.60 16.75 32.32
N LEU A 182 -5.15 17.98 32.56
CA LEU A 182 -4.22 18.33 33.65
C LEU A 182 -5.07 18.98 34.74
N GLU A 183 -5.41 18.18 35.75
CA GLU A 183 -5.86 18.50 37.12
C GLU A 183 -6.09 17.09 37.73
N PHE A 184 -5.25 16.54 38.62
CA PHE A 184 -4.51 17.05 39.78
C PHE A 184 -3.11 16.45 39.87
#